data_AF-A0A0B0CZ09-F1
#
_entry.id   AF-A0A0B0CZ09-F1
#
_cell.length_a   1.000
_cell.length_b   1.000
_cell.length_c   1.000
_cell.angle_alpha   90.00
_cell.angle_beta   90.00
_cell.angle_gamma   90.00
#
_symmetry.space_group_name_H-M   'P 1'
#
loop_
_entity.id
_entity.type
_entity.pdbx_description
1 polymer ?
#
loop_
_entity_poly.entity_id
_entity_poly.type
_entity_poly.pdbx_seq_one_letter_code
_entity_poly.pdbx_strand_id
1 'polypeptide(L)'
;KEKQSSASQSKEDQFVDMLEQISPRELLEDLSGGNRASDQDLRLIRDVMTEQGLAPGVMNVLVHYVLLKTDMKLSKAYLEKIASHWTRKNVTTVRQAMNLAKAEHQKYQQWGKQKSQKRSQKEEVIPAWFHEQKKTNPQQQSKEESVDTNDIAERIKRLTNKGN
;
A
#
# COMPACT_ATOMS: atom_id res chain seq x y z
N LYS A 1 28.19 41.64 3.97
CA LYS A 1 27.50 40.75 3.01
C LYS A 1 26.13 40.48 3.59
N GLU A 2 25.12 41.13 3.01
CA GLU A 2 23.73 41.07 3.43
C GLU A 2 23.19 39.64 3.37
N LYS A 3 22.26 39.32 4.29
CA LYS A 3 20.98 38.69 3.92
C LYS A 3 19.91 39.17 4.89
N GLN A 4 19.13 40.12 4.41
CA GLN A 4 17.88 40.62 4.95
C GLN A 4 16.78 39.53 4.89
N SER A 5 15.93 39.51 5.94
CA SER A 5 14.46 39.28 5.98
C SER A 5 13.77 38.19 5.14
N SER A 6 12.89 37.38 5.77
CA SER A 6 11.47 37.16 5.37
C SER A 6 10.82 36.07 6.25
N ALA A 7 9.85 36.44 7.11
CA ALA A 7 8.41 36.35 6.84
C ALA A 7 7.84 34.93 7.06
N SER A 8 7.18 34.72 8.20
CA SER A 8 6.16 33.69 8.43
C SER A 8 6.46 32.31 7.82
N GLN A 9 7.45 31.57 8.32
CA GLN A 9 7.70 30.20 7.86
C GLN A 9 6.39 29.40 7.93
N SER A 10 5.98 28.82 6.80
CA SER A 10 4.82 27.96 6.78
C SER A 10 5.08 26.75 7.69
N LYS A 11 4.03 26.16 8.26
CA LYS A 11 4.17 24.95 9.11
C LYS A 11 4.92 23.83 8.38
N GLU A 12 4.82 23.78 7.04
CA GLU A 12 5.55 22.80 6.22
C GLU A 12 7.05 23.10 6.17
N ASP A 13 7.46 24.37 6.06
CA ASP A 13 8.88 24.75 6.01
C ASP A 13 9.56 24.49 7.35
N GLN A 14 8.89 24.81 8.47
CA GLN A 14 9.38 24.47 9.81
C GLN A 14 9.56 22.95 9.98
N PHE A 15 8.64 22.16 9.43
CA PHE A 15 8.72 20.70 9.49
C PHE A 15 9.86 20.15 8.63
N VAL A 16 10.10 20.74 7.46
CA VAL A 16 11.25 20.39 6.61
C VAL A 16 12.56 20.68 7.35
N ASP A 17 12.70 21.87 7.91
CA ASP A 17 13.90 22.27 8.66
C ASP A 17 14.15 21.33 9.85
N MET A 18 13.10 20.97 10.58
CA MET A 18 13.17 20.01 11.68
C MET A 18 13.68 18.64 11.23
N LEU A 19 13.15 18.12 10.12
CA LEU A 19 13.55 16.82 9.58
C LEU A 19 14.98 16.81 9.01
N GLU A 20 15.51 17.95 8.58
CA GLU A 20 16.90 18.07 8.13
C GLU A 20 17.88 18.10 9.31
N GLN A 21 17.47 18.65 10.45
CA GLN A 21 18.31 18.81 11.64
C GLN A 21 18.29 17.60 12.58
N ILE A 22 17.14 16.96 12.75
CA ILE A 22 16.96 15.85 13.69
C ILE A 22 17.69 14.60 13.20
N SER A 23 18.27 13.84 14.12
CA SER A 23 18.82 12.53 13.77
C SER A 23 17.71 11.48 13.60
N PRO A 24 17.92 10.43 12.78
CA PRO A 24 16.94 9.34 12.65
C PRO A 24 16.62 8.64 13.97
N ARG A 25 17.56 8.66 14.91
CA ARG A 25 17.35 8.13 16.26
C ARG A 25 16.40 9.01 17.06
N GLU A 26 16.68 10.31 17.13
CA GLU A 26 15.82 11.26 17.86
C GLU A 26 14.41 11.28 17.27
N LEU A 27 14.28 11.17 15.93
CA LEU A 27 12.98 11.05 15.28
C LEU A 27 12.20 9.83 15.76
N LEU A 28 12.84 8.67 15.89
CA LEU A 28 12.18 7.46 16.40
C LEU A 28 11.77 7.60 17.87
N GLU A 29 12.62 8.24 18.68
CA GLU A 29 12.33 8.50 20.09
C GLU A 29 11.13 9.45 20.24
N ASP A 30 11.07 10.52 19.44
CA ASP A 30 9.96 11.48 19.40
C ASP A 30 8.64 10.80 18.98
N LEU A 31 8.67 10.00 17.91
CA LEU A 31 7.50 9.26 17.43
C LEU A 31 7.01 8.19 18.41
N SER A 32 7.89 7.67 19.26
CA SER A 32 7.55 6.64 20.26
C SER A 32 7.06 7.24 21.59
N GLY A 33 6.77 8.54 21.64
CA GLY A 33 6.32 9.24 22.85
C GLY A 33 7.44 9.44 23.87
N GLY A 34 8.69 9.59 23.42
CA GLY A 34 9.87 9.76 24.27
C GLY A 34 10.47 8.46 24.81
N ASN A 35 9.92 7.31 24.42
CA ASN A 35 10.54 6.02 24.71
C ASN A 35 11.78 5.80 23.84
N ARG A 36 12.76 5.06 24.36
CA ARG A 36 13.96 4.73 23.61
C ARG A 36 13.61 3.98 22.33
N ALA A 37 14.20 4.43 21.23
CA ALA A 37 14.12 3.73 19.95
C ALA A 37 14.64 2.29 20.10
N SER A 38 13.96 1.35 19.45
CA SER A 38 14.40 -0.05 19.43
C SER A 38 15.76 -0.17 18.74
N ASP A 39 16.68 -0.91 19.36
CA ASP A 39 17.99 -1.19 18.76
C ASP A 39 17.86 -1.89 17.41
N GLN A 40 16.79 -2.66 17.20
CA GLN A 40 16.51 -3.32 15.93
C GLN A 40 16.15 -2.30 14.84
N ASP A 41 15.32 -1.31 15.17
CA ASP A 41 14.90 -0.27 14.24
C ASP A 41 16.07 0.66 13.89
N LEU A 42 16.92 0.99 14.88
CA LEU A 42 18.13 1.78 14.66
C LEU A 42 19.13 1.07 13.74
N ARG A 43 19.32 -0.24 13.91
CA ARG A 43 20.15 -1.05 13.01
C ARG A 43 19.57 -1.08 11.61
N LEU A 44 18.28 -1.34 11.48
CA LEU A 44 17.59 -1.36 10.20
C LEU A 44 17.74 -0.03 9.45
N ILE A 45 17.53 1.09 10.12
CA ILE A 45 17.67 2.42 9.52
C ILE A 45 19.11 2.64 9.04
N ARG A 46 20.10 2.29 9.88
CA ARG A 46 21.52 2.43 9.53
C ARG A 46 21.89 1.60 8.29
N ASP A 47 21.43 0.37 8.24
CA ASP A 47 21.70 -0.55 7.12
C ASP A 47 21.13 0.04 5.82
N VAL A 48 19.84 0.43 5.83
CA VAL A 48 19.17 1.02 4.65
C VAL A 48 19.82 2.34 4.22
N MET A 49 20.20 3.20 5.16
CA MET A 49 20.92 4.44 4.84
C MET A 49 22.25 4.17 4.15
N THR A 50 23.01 3.20 4.66
CA THR A 50 24.34 2.86 4.13
C THR A 50 24.24 2.19 2.77
N GLU A 51 23.31 1.25 2.59
CA GLU A 51 23.10 0.54 1.33
C GLU A 51 22.59 1.44 0.21
N GLN A 52 21.69 2.37 0.53
CA GLN A 52 21.04 3.23 -0.47
C GLN A 52 21.70 4.60 -0.63
N GLY A 53 22.65 4.96 0.25
CA GLY A 53 23.32 6.26 0.24
C GLY A 53 22.38 7.45 0.50
N LEU A 54 21.31 7.23 1.27
CA LEU A 54 20.30 8.26 1.54
C LEU A 54 20.79 9.27 2.58
N ALA A 55 20.55 10.56 2.32
CA ALA A 55 20.80 11.61 3.29
C ALA A 55 19.95 11.41 4.56
N PRO A 56 20.44 11.79 5.75
CA PRO A 56 19.71 11.61 7.01
C PRO A 56 18.32 12.25 6.98
N GLY A 57 18.19 13.46 6.44
CA GLY A 57 16.88 14.10 6.31
C GLY A 57 15.90 13.35 5.39
N VAL A 58 16.39 12.79 4.27
CA VAL A 58 15.55 11.97 3.38
C VAL A 58 15.11 10.69 4.09
N MET A 59 16.02 10.08 4.86
CA MET A 59 15.69 8.91 5.67
C MET A 59 14.63 9.23 6.73
N ASN A 60 14.72 10.39 7.38
CA ASN A 60 13.73 10.85 8.35
C ASN A 60 12.32 10.91 7.75
N VAL A 61 12.18 11.49 6.55
CA VAL A 61 10.90 11.51 5.82
C VAL A 61 10.42 10.10 5.50
N LEU A 62 11.32 9.22 5.06
CA LEU A 62 11.00 7.84 4.72
C LEU A 62 10.46 7.07 5.94
N VAL A 63 11.16 7.15 7.07
CA VAL A 63 10.78 6.51 8.33
C VAL A 63 9.42 7.03 8.79
N HIS A 64 9.24 8.35 8.81
CA HIS A 64 7.97 8.99 9.15
C HIS A 64 6.82 8.50 8.25
N TYR A 65 7.04 8.42 6.94
CA TYR A 65 6.06 7.90 5.98
C TYR A 65 5.70 6.43 6.25
N VAL A 66 6.70 5.58 6.46
CA VAL A 66 6.48 4.14 6.69
C VAL A 66 5.71 3.91 7.99
N LEU A 67 6.10 4.58 9.08
CA LEU A 67 5.43 4.46 10.38
C LEU A 67 3.96 4.91 10.30
N LEU A 68 3.68 6.04 9.63
CA LEU A 68 2.31 6.50 9.39
C LEU A 68 1.50 5.49 8.57
N LYS A 69 2.12 4.80 7.62
CA LYS A 69 1.44 3.85 6.73
C LYS A 69 1.14 2.50 7.39
N THR A 70 1.93 2.11 8.38
CA THR A 70 1.97 0.76 8.96
C THR A 70 1.47 0.69 10.39
N ASP A 71 0.86 1.78 10.89
CA ASP A 71 0.40 1.88 12.28
C ASP A 71 1.57 1.71 13.27
N MET A 72 2.62 2.51 13.06
CA MET A 72 3.85 2.55 13.88
C MET A 72 4.71 1.27 13.83
N LYS A 73 4.66 0.50 12.73
CA LYS A 73 5.42 -0.75 12.58
C LYS A 73 6.52 -0.64 11.51
N LEU A 74 7.77 -0.64 11.94
CA LEU A 74 8.89 -0.60 11.00
C LEU A 74 9.21 -2.00 10.43
N SER A 75 8.73 -2.29 9.22
CA SER A 75 9.07 -3.53 8.51
C SER A 75 10.30 -3.33 7.61
N LYS A 76 11.35 -4.13 7.82
CA LYS A 76 12.58 -4.14 7.01
C LYS A 76 12.31 -4.17 5.50
N ALA A 77 11.58 -5.19 5.07
CA ALA A 77 11.30 -5.42 3.65
C ALA A 77 10.47 -4.29 3.01
N TYR A 78 9.61 -3.62 3.79
CA TYR A 78 8.83 -2.49 3.27
C TYR A 78 9.70 -1.23 3.17
N LEU A 79 10.48 -0.94 4.21
CA LEU A 79 11.39 0.21 4.25
C LEU A 79 12.39 0.15 3.09
N GLU A 80 13.05 -0.99 2.87
CA GLU A 80 13.99 -1.22 1.78
C GLU A 80 13.36 -1.02 0.40
N LYS A 81 12.14 -1.52 0.18
CA LYS A 81 11.42 -1.37 -1.10
C LYS A 81 11.16 0.09 -1.43
N ILE A 82 10.73 0.87 -0.44
CA ILE A 82 10.46 2.30 -0.63
C ILE A 82 11.78 3.07 -0.77
N ALA A 83 12.80 2.77 0.04
CA ALA A 83 14.13 3.37 -0.06
C ALA A 83 14.72 3.16 -1.46
N SER A 84 14.71 1.91 -1.96
CA SER A 84 15.17 1.56 -3.29
C SER A 84 14.38 2.29 -4.39
N HIS A 85 13.07 2.49 -4.19
CA HIS A 85 12.24 3.27 -5.11
C HIS A 85 12.62 4.75 -5.13
N TRP A 86 12.98 5.32 -3.99
CA TRP A 86 13.40 6.72 -3.88
C TRP A 86 14.80 6.93 -4.46
N THR A 87 15.72 5.98 -4.23
CA THR A 87 17.05 5.99 -4.87
C THR A 87 16.92 5.99 -6.39
N ARG A 88 16.07 5.13 -6.97
CA ARG A 88 15.80 5.12 -8.42
C ARG A 88 15.20 6.43 -8.95
N LYS A 89 14.51 7.18 -8.10
CA LYS A 89 13.93 8.49 -8.42
C LYS A 89 14.89 9.66 -8.14
N ASN A 90 16.15 9.38 -7.76
CA ASN A 90 17.17 10.38 -7.42
C ASN A 90 16.70 11.40 -6.38
N VAL A 91 16.02 10.90 -5.34
CA VAL A 91 15.55 11.74 -4.23
C VAL A 91 16.74 12.09 -3.34
N THR A 92 17.08 13.38 -3.31
CA THR A 92 18.26 13.88 -2.57
C THR A 92 17.90 14.85 -1.46
N THR A 93 16.71 15.46 -1.53
CA THR A 93 16.28 16.50 -0.59
C THR A 93 15.01 16.10 0.17
N VAL A 94 14.85 16.65 1.37
CA VAL A 94 13.67 16.42 2.22
C VAL A 94 12.40 16.87 1.53
N ARG A 95 12.41 18.01 0.83
CA ARG A 95 11.25 18.51 0.08
C ARG A 95 10.83 17.55 -1.04
N GLN A 96 11.77 16.99 -1.79
CA GLN A 96 11.47 15.98 -2.83
C GLN A 96 10.88 14.71 -2.20
N ALA A 97 11.48 14.24 -1.11
CA ALA A 97 11.01 13.08 -0.36
C ALA A 97 9.58 13.30 0.15
N MET A 98 9.28 14.48 0.70
CA MET A 98 7.96 14.83 1.22
C MET A 98 6.89 14.82 0.12
N ASN A 99 7.22 15.39 -1.03
CA ASN A 99 6.32 15.40 -2.18
C ASN A 99 6.03 13.98 -2.69
N LEU A 100 7.05 13.13 -2.75
CA LEU A 100 6.86 11.73 -3.14
C LEU A 100 6.08 10.93 -2.10
N ALA A 101 6.32 11.14 -0.80
CA ALA A 101 5.56 10.52 0.27
C ALA A 101 4.07 10.88 0.18
N LYS A 102 3.75 12.17 -0.03
CA LYS A 102 2.38 12.67 -0.25
C LYS A 102 1.75 12.00 -1.49
N ALA A 103 2.46 11.98 -2.61
CA ALA A 103 1.97 11.38 -3.86
C ALA A 103 1.72 9.87 -3.73
N GLU A 104 2.64 9.14 -3.09
CA GLU A 104 2.53 7.70 -2.86
C GLU A 104 1.33 7.38 -1.95
N HIS A 105 1.14 8.16 -0.87
CA HIS A 105 -0.01 8.04 0.01
C HIS A 105 -1.34 8.21 -0.74
N GLN A 106 -1.47 9.27 -1.56
CA GLN A 106 -2.66 9.52 -2.36
C GLN A 106 -2.93 8.43 -3.39
N LYS A 107 -1.88 7.97 -4.10
CA LYS A 107 -1.97 6.89 -5.09
C LYS A 107 -2.51 5.59 -4.46
N TYR A 108 -2.04 5.22 -3.28
CA TYR A 108 -2.52 4.03 -2.59
C TYR A 108 -3.96 4.16 -2.09
N GLN A 109 -4.38 5.33 -1.61
CA GLN A 109 -5.77 5.57 -1.24
C GLN A 109 -6.71 5.45 -2.47
N GLN A 110 -6.30 6.02 -3.60
CA GLN A 110 -7.07 5.97 -4.85
C GLN A 110 -7.14 4.55 -5.43
N TRP A 111 -6.05 3.78 -5.39
CA TRP A 111 -6.04 2.38 -5.83
C TRP A 111 -7.02 1.51 -5.02
N GLY A 112 -7.09 1.70 -3.70
CA GLY A 112 -8.03 0.99 -2.83
C GLY A 112 -9.49 1.27 -3.20
N LYS A 113 -9.83 2.54 -3.49
CA LYS A 113 -11.17 2.95 -3.93
C LYS A 113 -11.53 2.40 -5.32
N GLN A 114 -10.59 2.41 -6.26
CA GLN A 114 -10.81 1.86 -7.61
C GLN A 114 -11.02 0.33 -7.62
N LYS A 115 -10.37 -0.42 -6.71
CA LYS A 115 -10.60 -1.87 -6.58
C LYS A 115 -11.97 -2.21 -6.01
N SER A 116 -12.55 -1.36 -5.16
CA SER A 116 -13.92 -1.53 -4.65
C SER A 116 -14.96 -1.35 -5.76
N GLN A 117 -14.72 -0.41 -6.68
CA GLN A 117 -15.65 -0.12 -7.77
C GLN A 117 -15.58 -1.13 -8.92
N LYS A 118 -14.42 -1.80 -9.11
CA LYS A 118 -14.25 -2.88 -10.12
C LYS A 118 -14.72 -4.27 -9.67
N ARG A 119 -15.12 -4.47 -8.41
CA ARG A 119 -15.66 -5.77 -7.94
C ARG A 119 -17.16 -5.93 -8.17
N SER A 120 -17.87 -4.85 -8.50
CA SER A 120 -19.32 -4.88 -8.77
C SER A 120 -19.68 -5.21 -10.22
N GLN A 121 -18.70 -5.25 -11.12
CA GLN A 121 -18.87 -5.57 -12.55
C GLN A 121 -17.73 -6.51 -12.99
N LYS A 122 -17.72 -7.71 -12.43
CA LYS A 122 -16.96 -8.83 -13.01
C LYS A 122 -17.96 -9.67 -13.78
N GLU A 123 -18.37 -9.17 -14.93
CA GLU A 123 -18.91 -10.02 -15.97
C GLU A 123 -17.74 -10.90 -16.42
N GLU A 124 -17.90 -12.22 -16.31
CA GLU A 124 -16.84 -13.17 -16.63
C GLU A 124 -16.49 -13.02 -18.11
N VAL A 125 -15.36 -12.35 -18.42
CA VAL A 125 -14.86 -12.24 -19.79
C VAL A 125 -14.24 -13.59 -20.14
N ILE A 126 -15.09 -14.48 -20.64
CA ILE A 126 -14.64 -15.77 -21.15
C ILE A 126 -13.94 -15.51 -22.49
N PRO A 127 -12.70 -15.97 -22.70
CA PRO A 127 -11.96 -15.73 -23.95
C PRO A 127 -12.66 -16.30 -25.20
N ALA A 128 -12.42 -15.69 -26.36
CA ALA A 128 -13.00 -16.11 -27.65
C ALA A 128 -12.74 -17.59 -28.00
N TRP A 129 -11.58 -18.15 -27.61
CA TRP A 129 -11.26 -19.58 -27.83
C TRP A 129 -12.23 -20.54 -27.10
N PHE A 130 -12.90 -20.08 -26.03
CA PHE A 130 -13.90 -20.87 -25.31
C PHE A 130 -15.22 -20.99 -26.08
N HIS A 131 -15.54 -19.99 -26.90
CA HIS A 131 -16.72 -20.03 -27.79
C HIS A 131 -16.46 -20.88 -29.04
N GLU A 132 -15.20 -21.11 -29.40
CA GLU A 132 -14.82 -21.89 -30.58
C GLU A 132 -14.85 -23.41 -30.33
N GLN A 133 -14.73 -23.88 -29.09
CA GLN A 133 -14.91 -25.31 -28.78
C GLN A 133 -16.37 -25.79 -28.93
N LYS A 134 -17.35 -24.89 -28.93
CA LYS A 134 -18.77 -25.26 -29.14
C LYS A 134 -19.17 -25.34 -30.61
N LYS A 135 -18.33 -24.91 -31.55
CA LYS A 135 -18.68 -24.90 -32.99
C LYS A 135 -18.18 -26.10 -33.78
N THR A 136 -17.43 -27.01 -33.16
CA THR A 136 -16.90 -28.21 -33.82
C THR A 136 -17.46 -29.50 -33.22
N ASN A 137 -18.80 -29.66 -33.19
CA ASN A 137 -19.46 -30.97 -33.27
C ASN A 137 -20.99 -30.81 -33.46
N PRO A 138 -21.55 -30.94 -34.67
CA PRO A 138 -22.99 -31.03 -34.85
C PRO A 138 -23.44 -32.50 -34.84
N GLN A 139 -23.20 -33.23 -33.75
CA GLN A 139 -23.89 -34.51 -33.50
C GLN A 139 -23.73 -34.92 -32.03
N GLN A 140 -24.87 -35.29 -31.40
CA GLN A 140 -25.05 -35.79 -30.02
C GLN A 140 -25.27 -34.69 -28.96
N GLN A 141 -26.54 -34.35 -28.73
CA GLN A 141 -27.38 -34.83 -27.60
C GLN A 141 -27.15 -33.99 -26.33
N SER A 142 -28.13 -33.53 -25.57
CA SER A 142 -29.59 -33.41 -25.62
C SER A 142 -29.95 -32.88 -24.24
N LYS A 143 -31.01 -32.04 -24.16
CA LYS A 143 -31.70 -31.58 -22.94
C LYS A 143 -31.00 -30.50 -22.10
N GLU A 144 -31.33 -29.26 -22.47
CA GLU A 144 -31.71 -28.26 -21.47
C GLU A 144 -32.94 -28.78 -20.71
N GLU A 145 -32.73 -29.35 -19.53
CA GLU A 145 -33.78 -29.44 -18.51
C GLU A 145 -33.64 -28.17 -17.66
N SER A 146 -34.59 -27.25 -17.84
CA SER A 146 -34.86 -26.18 -16.89
C SER A 146 -35.00 -26.81 -15.51
N VAL A 147 -34.04 -26.55 -14.62
CA VAL A 147 -34.15 -26.98 -13.23
C VAL A 147 -35.29 -26.18 -12.61
N ASP A 148 -36.48 -26.78 -12.58
CA ASP A 148 -37.65 -26.22 -11.94
C ASP A 148 -37.33 -26.06 -10.44
N THR A 149 -37.24 -24.81 -9.99
CA THR A 149 -36.86 -24.42 -8.63
C THR A 149 -37.70 -25.08 -7.53
N ASN A 150 -38.87 -25.64 -7.89
CA ASN A 150 -39.75 -26.36 -6.97
C ASN A 150 -39.16 -27.72 -6.49
N ASP A 151 -38.35 -28.40 -7.30
CA ASP A 151 -37.80 -29.73 -6.95
C ASP A 151 -36.68 -29.63 -5.89
N ILE A 152 -35.95 -28.51 -5.89
CA ILE A 152 -34.89 -28.23 -4.90
C ILE A 152 -35.52 -27.99 -3.51
N ALA A 153 -36.67 -27.31 -3.46
CA ALA A 153 -37.38 -27.00 -2.21
C ALA A 153 -37.93 -28.27 -1.53
N GLU A 154 -38.48 -29.22 -2.30
CA GLU A 154 -38.94 -30.49 -1.73
C GLU A 154 -37.80 -31.36 -1.18
N ARG A 155 -36.63 -31.31 -1.83
CA ARG A 155 -35.46 -32.10 -1.41
C ARG A 155 -34.84 -31.60 -0.10
N ILE A 156 -34.86 -30.29 0.13
CA ILE A 156 -34.45 -29.69 1.42
C ILE A 156 -35.41 -30.09 2.54
N LYS A 157 -36.73 -30.15 2.27
CA LYS A 157 -37.75 -30.51 3.27
C LYS A 157 -37.68 -31.98 3.70
N ARG A 158 -37.25 -32.89 2.80
CA ARG A 158 -37.03 -34.31 3.15
C ARG A 158 -35.79 -34.52 4.03
N LEU A 159 -34.75 -33.71 3.85
CA LEU A 159 -33.50 -33.83 4.62
C LEU A 159 -33.62 -33.28 6.04
N THR A 160 -34.47 -32.26 6.26
CA THR A 160 -34.67 -31.66 7.59
C THR A 160 -35.64 -32.43 8.49
N ASN A 161 -36.37 -33.42 7.99
CA ASN A 161 -37.31 -34.23 8.78
C ASN A 161 -36.82 -35.66 9.08
N LYS A 162 -35.55 -35.98 8.76
CA LYS A 162 -34.93 -37.29 9.05
C LYS A 162 -33.61 -37.10 9.81
N GLY A 163 -33.71 -36.43 10.95
CA GLY A 163 -32.61 -36.21 11.88
C GLY A 163 -33.15 -35.85 13.26
N ASN A 164 -33.97 -36.73 13.82
CA ASN A 164 -34.22 -36.85 15.26
C ASN A 164 -33.98 -38.32 15.64
#